data_AF-A0A2D7MKX2-F1
#
_entry.id   AF-A0A2D7MKX2-F1
#
_cell.length_a   1.000
_cell.length_b   1.000
_cell.length_c   1.000
_cell.angle_alpha   90.00
_cell.angle_beta   90.00
_cell.angle_gamma   90.00
#
_symmetry.space_group_name_H-M   'P 1'
#
loop_
_entity.id
_entity.type
_entity.pdbx_description
1 polymer ?
#
loop_
_entity_poly.entity_id
_entity_poly.type
_entity_poly.pdbx_seq_one_letter_code
_entity_poly.pdbx_strand_id
1 'polypeptide(L)'
;MINKINGILTAIILATSGSVALADGHYNGQGFSSIVSSTTIEGKSGSIVHMIAEDFWQYQNAPEGWPTAAMATCHFTMLMVAGEQAPSTINGICESVDPDGDASVWVAEIDASTGIGNGNLTSGTGKYKGITALPTFQTTFQIDATHSIYDFKW
;
A
#
# COMPACT_ATOMS: atom_id res chain seq x y z
N MET A 1 -0.36 -43.05 4.23
CA MET A 1 -0.82 -41.76 3.68
C MET A 1 -0.26 -40.67 4.58
N ILE A 2 0.70 -39.89 4.09
CA ILE A 2 1.40 -38.86 4.87
C ILE A 2 0.76 -37.52 4.52
N ASN A 3 0.16 -36.88 5.54
CA ASN A 3 -0.40 -35.54 5.48
C ASN A 3 0.71 -34.55 5.11
N LYS A 4 0.56 -33.84 3.99
CA LYS A 4 1.32 -32.62 3.73
C LYS A 4 0.42 -31.42 4.00
N ILE A 5 0.47 -30.97 5.25
CA ILE A 5 0.04 -29.63 5.62
C ILE A 5 1.08 -28.69 5.00
N ASN A 6 0.76 -28.08 3.86
CA ASN A 6 1.54 -26.98 3.31
C ASN A 6 1.35 -25.79 4.27
N GLY A 7 2.32 -25.59 5.17
CA GLY A 7 2.37 -24.43 6.03
C GLY A 7 2.49 -23.17 5.17
N ILE A 8 1.45 -22.34 5.19
CA ILE A 8 1.53 -20.96 4.72
C ILE A 8 2.48 -20.27 5.70
N LEU A 9 3.70 -20.01 5.26
CA LEU A 9 4.62 -19.11 5.96
C LEU A 9 4.09 -17.69 5.72
N THR A 10 3.05 -17.31 6.47
CA THR A 10 2.65 -15.90 6.54
C THR A 10 3.77 -15.19 7.26
N ALA A 11 4.61 -14.46 6.52
CA ALA A 11 5.56 -13.53 7.12
C ALA A 11 4.73 -12.47 7.85
N ILE A 12 4.56 -12.63 9.16
CA ILE A 12 4.01 -11.59 10.01
C ILE A 12 5.08 -10.52 10.06
N ILE A 13 4.91 -9.48 9.26
CA ILE A 13 5.71 -8.25 9.36
C ILE A 13 5.26 -7.60 10.66
N LEU A 14 5.87 -8.00 11.79
CA LEU A 14 5.92 -7.13 12.96
C LEU A 14 6.85 -5.97 12.58
N ALA A 15 6.30 -5.00 11.84
CA ALA A 15 6.88 -3.67 11.84
C ALA A 15 6.85 -3.24 13.30
N THR A 16 8.02 -3.19 13.94
CA THR A 16 8.17 -2.46 15.20
C THR A 16 7.77 -1.04 14.89
N SER A 17 6.52 -0.70 15.21
CA SER A 17 5.92 0.60 15.04
C SER A 17 6.61 1.59 15.96
N GLY A 18 7.80 2.03 15.57
CA GLY A 18 8.29 3.34 15.97
C GLY A 18 7.37 4.33 15.31
N SER A 19 6.37 4.80 16.06
CA SER A 19 5.51 5.92 15.68
C SER A 19 6.38 7.18 15.54
N VAL A 20 7.07 7.31 14.41
CA VAL A 20 7.41 8.63 13.89
C VAL A 20 6.09 9.20 13.39
N ALA A 21 5.35 9.79 14.33
CA ALA A 21 4.20 10.60 14.01
C ALA A 21 4.59 11.55 12.89
N LEU A 22 3.81 11.57 11.82
CA LEU A 22 3.77 12.70 10.90
C LEU A 22 3.44 13.92 11.75
N ALA A 23 4.48 14.63 12.19
CA ALA A 23 4.37 15.82 13.02
C ALA A 23 3.86 16.98 12.16
N ASP A 24 2.57 16.95 11.80
CA ASP A 24 1.69 18.11 11.65
C ASP A 24 0.27 17.67 11.27
N GLY A 25 -0.50 17.21 12.28
CA GLY A 25 -1.96 17.22 12.50
C GLY A 25 -3.05 17.37 11.41
N HIS A 26 -2.76 17.43 10.11
CA HIS A 26 -3.73 17.60 9.04
C HIS A 26 -3.56 16.51 8.00
N TYR A 27 -4.23 15.38 8.22
CA TYR A 27 -4.40 14.34 7.22
C TYR A 27 -5.46 14.79 6.21
N ASN A 28 -5.28 14.46 4.94
CA ASN A 28 -6.25 14.78 3.90
C ASN A 28 -7.13 13.56 3.53
N GLY A 29 -6.84 12.39 4.09
CA GLY A 29 -7.69 11.21 4.04
C GLY A 29 -7.06 9.98 4.68
N GLN A 30 -7.79 8.87 4.61
CA GLN A 30 -7.40 7.57 5.16
C GLN A 30 -7.57 6.49 4.11
N GLY A 31 -6.63 5.55 4.08
CA GLY A 31 -6.73 4.34 3.30
C GLY A 31 -6.90 3.13 4.19
N PHE A 32 -7.71 2.19 3.73
CA PHE A 32 -7.96 0.91 4.38
C PHE A 32 -7.50 -0.16 3.40
N SER A 33 -6.48 -0.93 3.76
CA SER A 33 -5.89 -1.93 2.87
C SER A 33 -6.19 -3.33 3.38
N SER A 34 -6.57 -4.21 2.45
CA SER A 34 -6.84 -5.62 2.69
C SER A 34 -6.05 -6.49 1.74
N ILE A 35 -5.04 -7.22 2.22
CA ILE A 35 -4.25 -8.13 1.40
C ILE A 35 -5.10 -9.36 1.07
N VAL A 36 -5.41 -9.53 -0.22
CA VAL A 36 -6.25 -10.63 -0.73
C VAL A 36 -5.45 -11.76 -1.37
N SER A 37 -4.18 -11.50 -1.73
CA SER A 37 -3.29 -12.51 -2.28
C SER A 37 -1.82 -12.19 -1.99
N SER A 38 -1.02 -13.24 -1.83
CA SER A 38 0.43 -13.13 -1.71
C SER A 38 1.13 -14.34 -2.34
N THR A 39 2.22 -14.08 -3.05
CA THR A 39 3.07 -15.11 -3.65
C THR A 39 4.53 -14.77 -3.44
N THR A 40 5.35 -15.77 -3.14
CA THR A 40 6.79 -15.58 -2.89
C THR A 40 7.61 -16.30 -3.95
N ILE A 41 8.61 -15.61 -4.49
CA ILE A 41 9.64 -16.14 -5.35
C ILE A 41 10.92 -16.28 -4.53
N GLU A 42 11.35 -17.52 -4.29
CA GLU A 42 12.54 -17.81 -3.50
C GLU A 42 13.83 -17.67 -4.32
N GLY A 43 14.81 -17.02 -3.72
CA GLY A 43 16.18 -16.91 -4.22
C GLY A 43 17.19 -17.42 -3.19
N LYS A 44 18.46 -17.55 -3.59
CA LYS A 44 19.51 -18.04 -2.69
C LYS A 44 19.89 -17.03 -1.59
N SER A 45 19.80 -15.75 -1.89
CA SER A 45 20.23 -14.64 -1.01
C SER A 45 19.07 -13.79 -0.50
N GLY A 46 17.83 -14.22 -0.74
CA GLY A 46 16.63 -13.44 -0.45
C GLY A 46 15.43 -13.94 -1.25
N SER A 47 14.29 -13.30 -1.06
CA SER A 47 13.05 -13.62 -1.75
C SER A 47 12.33 -12.36 -2.23
N ILE A 48 11.48 -12.52 -3.23
CA ILE A 48 10.58 -11.46 -3.71
C ILE A 48 9.16 -11.86 -3.32
N VAL A 49 8.46 -10.98 -2.60
CA VAL A 49 7.05 -11.18 -2.25
C VAL A 49 6.21 -10.25 -3.11
N HIS A 50 5.28 -10.83 -3.87
CA HIS A 50 4.24 -10.09 -4.56
C HIS A 50 2.96 -10.16 -3.74
N MET A 51 2.31 -9.03 -3.49
CA MET A 51 1.03 -8.96 -2.81
C MET A 51 0.00 -8.24 -3.68
N ILE A 52 -1.25 -8.67 -3.57
CA ILE A 52 -2.40 -7.94 -4.09
C ILE A 52 -3.23 -7.50 -2.89
N ALA A 53 -3.50 -6.20 -2.83
CA ALA A 53 -4.37 -5.61 -1.84
C ALA A 53 -5.58 -4.93 -2.49
N GLU A 54 -6.73 -5.03 -1.84
CA GLU A 54 -7.90 -4.23 -2.11
C GLU A 54 -7.92 -3.06 -1.12
N ASP A 55 -7.84 -1.86 -1.67
CA ASP A 55 -7.75 -0.64 -0.91
C ASP A 55 -9.04 0.19 -1.06
N PHE A 56 -9.46 0.80 0.04
CA PHE A 56 -10.50 1.82 0.06
C PHE A 56 -9.89 3.13 0.54
N TRP A 57 -9.95 4.17 -0.30
CA TRP A 57 -9.42 5.50 -0.01
C TRP A 57 -10.57 6.44 0.30
N GLN A 58 -10.61 6.93 1.54
CA GLN A 58 -11.54 7.95 1.98
C GLN A 58 -10.83 9.30 2.01
N TYR A 59 -11.28 10.20 1.15
CA TYR A 59 -10.75 11.56 1.04
C TYR A 59 -11.54 12.49 1.96
N GLN A 60 -10.89 13.04 2.99
CA GLN A 60 -11.51 13.99 3.91
C GLN A 60 -11.58 15.40 3.30
N ASN A 61 -10.54 15.78 2.54
CA ASN A 61 -10.44 17.06 1.84
C ASN A 61 -10.11 16.85 0.35
N ALA A 62 -11.00 16.13 -0.36
CA ALA A 62 -10.80 15.81 -1.77
C ALA A 62 -10.64 17.08 -2.63
N PRO A 63 -9.79 17.06 -3.67
CA PRO A 63 -9.77 18.12 -4.68
C PRO A 63 -11.14 18.35 -5.32
N GLU A 64 -11.41 19.56 -5.81
CA GLU A 64 -12.67 19.87 -6.48
C GLU A 64 -12.94 18.90 -7.65
N GLY A 65 -14.15 18.33 -7.69
CA GLY A 65 -14.58 17.36 -8.70
C GLY A 65 -14.17 15.90 -8.43
N TRP A 66 -13.31 15.65 -7.44
CA TRP A 66 -12.99 14.29 -7.00
C TRP A 66 -14.12 13.74 -6.12
N PRO A 67 -14.34 12.41 -6.12
CA PRO A 67 -15.27 11.81 -5.16
C PRO A 67 -14.71 11.94 -3.74
N THR A 68 -15.55 11.70 -2.74
CA THR A 68 -15.11 11.63 -1.34
C THR A 68 -14.48 10.28 -0.98
N ALA A 69 -14.61 9.27 -1.84
CA ALA A 69 -13.93 8.00 -1.72
C ALA A 69 -13.75 7.28 -3.06
N ALA A 70 -12.72 6.44 -3.14
CA ALA A 70 -12.44 5.56 -4.27
C ALA A 70 -11.93 4.20 -3.79
N MET A 71 -12.07 3.17 -4.62
CA MET A 71 -11.45 1.86 -4.39
C MET A 71 -10.27 1.68 -5.32
N ALA A 72 -9.28 0.91 -4.89
CA ALA A 72 -8.14 0.54 -5.72
C ALA A 72 -7.73 -0.91 -5.51
N THR A 73 -7.15 -1.51 -6.55
CA THR A 73 -6.40 -2.75 -6.44
C THR A 73 -4.93 -2.43 -6.53
N CYS A 74 -4.17 -2.77 -5.50
CA CYS A 74 -2.76 -2.47 -5.37
C CYS A 74 -1.90 -3.74 -5.50
N HIS A 75 -0.92 -3.68 -6.39
CA HIS A 75 0.05 -4.75 -6.65
C HIS A 75 1.40 -4.34 -6.05
N PHE A 76 1.73 -4.90 -4.89
CA PHE A 76 2.99 -4.63 -4.21
C PHE A 76 4.04 -5.68 -4.56
N THR A 77 5.29 -5.23 -4.64
CA THR A 77 6.49 -6.06 -4.73
C THR A 77 7.44 -5.67 -3.62
N MET A 78 7.85 -6.66 -2.83
CA MET A 78 8.77 -6.50 -1.71
C MET A 78 9.99 -7.37 -1.93
N LEU A 79 11.18 -6.81 -1.68
CA LEU A 79 12.42 -7.57 -1.67
C LEU A 79 12.83 -7.86 -0.23
N MET A 80 13.00 -9.13 0.10
CA MET A 80 13.47 -9.60 1.40
C MET A 80 14.90 -10.13 1.27
N VAL A 81 15.86 -9.51 1.94
CA VAL A 81 17.24 -10.02 1.97
C VAL A 81 17.36 -11.11 3.03
N ALA A 82 18.04 -12.21 2.71
CA ALA A 82 18.18 -13.33 3.64
C ALA A 82 18.89 -12.91 4.94
N GLY A 83 18.25 -13.19 6.08
CA GLY A 83 18.75 -12.82 7.40
C GLY A 83 18.32 -11.43 7.88
N GLU A 84 17.67 -10.63 7.03
CA GLU A 84 17.07 -9.36 7.44
C GLU A 84 15.61 -9.56 7.87
N GLN A 85 15.17 -8.80 8.86
CA GLN A 85 13.79 -8.85 9.37
C GLN A 85 12.87 -7.88 8.61
N ALA A 86 13.42 -6.80 8.04
CA ALA A 86 12.69 -5.82 7.26
C ALA A 86 12.92 -6.07 5.76
N PRO A 87 11.95 -5.73 4.89
CA PRO A 87 12.19 -5.67 3.46
C PRO A 87 13.26 -4.61 3.16
N SER A 88 14.08 -4.85 2.13
CA SER A 88 15.00 -3.82 1.62
C SER A 88 14.28 -2.79 0.76
N THR A 89 13.13 -3.16 0.19
CA THR A 89 12.34 -2.30 -0.69
C THR A 89 10.88 -2.77 -0.71
N ILE A 90 9.95 -1.83 -0.78
CA ILE A 90 8.53 -2.08 -1.01
C ILE A 90 8.06 -1.07 -2.07
N ASN A 91 7.57 -1.58 -3.22
CA ASN A 91 6.99 -0.76 -4.28
C ASN A 91 5.61 -1.27 -4.66
N GLY A 92 4.71 -0.40 -5.10
CA GLY A 92 3.36 -0.74 -5.50
C GLY A 92 2.90 -0.04 -6.77
N ILE A 93 2.00 -0.69 -7.50
CA ILE A 93 1.16 -0.05 -8.52
C ILE A 93 -0.28 -0.22 -8.07
N CYS A 94 -1.02 0.88 -7.93
CA CYS A 94 -2.43 0.87 -7.55
C CYS A 94 -3.30 1.35 -8.71
N GLU A 95 -4.33 0.58 -9.00
CA GLU A 95 -5.27 0.83 -10.09
C GLU A 95 -6.64 1.12 -9.49
N SER A 96 -7.23 2.26 -9.86
CA SER A 96 -8.51 2.70 -9.31
C SER A 96 -9.46 3.09 -10.43
N VAL A 97 -10.74 2.75 -10.24
CA VAL A 97 -11.87 3.30 -10.99
C VAL A 97 -12.81 3.91 -9.98
N ASP A 98 -13.04 5.22 -10.12
CA ASP A 98 -13.86 5.97 -9.18
C ASP A 98 -15.37 5.75 -9.44
N PRO A 99 -16.27 6.21 -8.52
CA PRO A 99 -17.72 6.04 -8.70
C PRO A 99 -18.30 6.72 -9.95
N ASP A 100 -17.61 7.71 -10.53
CA ASP A 100 -18.02 8.39 -11.76
C ASP A 100 -17.48 7.66 -13.01
N GLY A 101 -16.70 6.59 -12.83
CA GLY A 101 -16.11 5.79 -13.90
C GLY A 101 -14.76 6.30 -14.40
N ASP A 102 -14.17 7.30 -13.74
CA ASP A 102 -12.85 7.81 -14.08
C ASP A 102 -11.76 6.91 -13.50
N ALA A 103 -10.82 6.49 -14.34
CA ALA A 103 -9.72 5.60 -13.95
C ALA A 103 -8.47 6.40 -13.56
N SER A 104 -7.69 5.87 -12.61
CA SER A 104 -6.39 6.40 -12.22
C SER A 104 -5.40 5.28 -11.89
N VAL A 105 -4.12 5.53 -12.19
CA VAL A 105 -3.00 4.62 -11.87
C VAL A 105 -1.96 5.35 -11.05
N TRP A 106 -1.60 4.74 -9.93
CA TRP A 106 -0.70 5.28 -8.94
C TRP A 106 0.51 4.38 -8.76
N VAL A 107 1.66 4.98 -8.52
CA VAL A 107 2.84 4.27 -8.04
C VAL A 107 3.04 4.61 -6.57
N ALA A 108 3.40 3.60 -5.78
CA ALA A 108 3.74 3.71 -4.37
C ALA A 108 5.19 3.26 -4.16
N GLU A 109 5.97 4.06 -3.45
CA GLU A 109 7.31 3.71 -2.98
C GLU A 109 7.35 3.89 -1.47
N ILE A 110 7.62 2.81 -0.74
CA ILE A 110 7.62 2.82 0.73
C ILE A 110 9.06 2.63 1.22
N ASP A 111 9.52 3.61 1.98
CA ASP A 111 10.78 3.53 2.70
C ASP A 111 10.63 2.51 3.84
N ALA A 112 11.24 1.35 3.66
CA ALA A 112 11.15 0.25 4.62
C ALA A 112 11.79 0.57 5.98
N SER A 113 12.66 1.59 6.07
CA SER A 113 13.28 2.00 7.33
C SER A 113 12.38 2.89 8.18
N THR A 114 11.47 3.65 7.56
CA THR A 114 10.56 4.58 8.24
C THR A 114 9.09 4.17 8.18
N GLY A 115 8.74 3.29 7.24
CA GLY A 115 7.38 2.92 6.90
C GLY A 115 6.60 4.03 6.17
N ILE A 116 7.26 5.13 5.80
CA ILE A 116 6.63 6.24 5.09
C ILE A 116 6.64 5.95 3.59
N GLY A 117 5.46 6.01 3.00
CA GLY A 117 5.24 5.85 1.58
C GLY A 117 5.07 7.18 0.84
N ASN A 118 5.56 7.24 -0.39
CA ASN A 118 5.28 8.29 -1.36
C ASN A 118 4.43 7.69 -2.48
N GLY A 119 3.29 8.31 -2.75
CA GLY A 119 2.43 8.01 -3.87
C GLY A 119 2.66 8.98 -5.01
N ASN A 120 2.36 8.55 -6.24
CA ASN A 120 2.40 9.40 -7.42
C ASN A 120 1.29 9.00 -8.40
N LEU A 121 0.40 9.94 -8.73
CA LEU A 121 -0.57 9.76 -9.82
C LEU A 121 0.17 9.82 -11.16
N THR A 122 0.33 8.67 -11.80
CA THR A 122 1.11 8.55 -13.03
C THR A 122 0.27 8.71 -14.29
N SER A 123 -1.01 8.32 -14.23
CA SER A 123 -1.93 8.45 -15.35
C SER A 123 -3.38 8.39 -14.89
N GLY A 124 -4.29 8.93 -15.69
CA GLY A 124 -5.71 8.84 -15.42
C GLY A 124 -6.58 9.36 -16.57
N THR A 125 -7.88 9.09 -16.46
CA THR A 125 -8.93 9.56 -17.37
C THR A 125 -9.80 10.61 -16.69
N GLY A 126 -10.67 11.27 -17.47
CA GLY A 126 -11.59 12.29 -16.99
C GLY A 126 -10.93 13.30 -16.05
N LYS A 127 -11.42 13.38 -14.81
CA LYS A 127 -10.91 14.33 -13.80
C LYS A 127 -9.44 14.12 -13.39
N TYR A 128 -8.89 12.92 -13.59
CA TYR A 128 -7.50 12.58 -13.27
C TYR A 128 -6.53 12.88 -14.43
N LYS A 129 -7.05 13.22 -15.62
CA LYS A 129 -6.22 13.40 -16.81
C LYS A 129 -5.30 14.62 -16.67
N GLY A 130 -4.00 14.38 -16.70
CA GLY A 130 -2.97 15.43 -16.64
C GLY A 130 -2.83 16.07 -15.25
N ILE A 131 -3.40 15.46 -14.22
CA ILE A 131 -3.24 15.90 -12.83
C ILE A 131 -1.92 15.36 -12.28
N THR A 132 -1.21 16.22 -11.55
CA THR A 132 -0.07 15.82 -10.70
C THR A 132 -0.54 15.74 -9.26
N ALA A 133 -0.48 14.56 -8.66
CA ALA A 133 -0.76 14.34 -7.24
C ALA A 133 0.36 13.48 -6.64
N LEU A 134 0.96 13.94 -5.55
CA LEU A 134 2.15 13.34 -4.92
C LEU A 134 1.94 13.13 -3.42
N PRO A 135 1.03 12.24 -3.00
CA PRO A 135 0.74 12.09 -1.60
C PRO A 135 1.88 11.42 -0.82
N THR A 136 1.98 11.73 0.46
CA THR A 136 2.72 10.92 1.44
C THR A 136 1.72 10.14 2.29
N PHE A 137 2.02 8.88 2.59
CA PHE A 137 1.15 8.01 3.38
C PHE A 137 1.94 7.17 4.38
N GLN A 138 1.30 6.73 5.47
CA GLN A 138 1.93 5.86 6.46
C GLN A 138 0.87 5.01 7.15
N THR A 139 1.14 3.71 7.30
CA THR A 139 0.32 2.83 8.14
C THR A 139 0.31 3.33 9.58
N THR A 140 -0.85 3.73 10.07
CA THR A 140 -1.03 4.23 11.44
C THR A 140 -1.66 3.19 12.36
N PHE A 141 -2.34 2.19 11.80
CA PHE A 141 -2.90 1.10 12.57
C PHE A 141 -2.86 -0.22 11.79
N GLN A 142 -2.22 -1.25 12.37
CA GLN A 142 -2.29 -2.62 11.85
C GLN A 142 -3.42 -3.34 12.60
N ILE A 143 -4.49 -3.71 11.88
CA ILE A 143 -5.66 -4.37 12.48
C ILE A 143 -5.33 -5.84 12.76
N ASP A 144 -4.78 -6.52 11.76
CA ASP A 144 -4.31 -7.90 11.84
C ASP A 144 -3.21 -8.15 10.79
N ALA A 145 -2.90 -9.41 10.47
CA ALA A 145 -1.83 -9.74 9.52
C ALA A 145 -2.10 -9.32 8.06
N THR A 146 -3.36 -9.07 7.68
CA THR A 146 -3.78 -8.77 6.30
C THR A 146 -4.53 -7.46 6.16
N HIS A 147 -4.91 -6.81 7.27
CA HIS A 147 -5.68 -5.58 7.26
C HIS A 147 -4.95 -4.43 7.97
N SER A 148 -4.93 -3.26 7.35
CA SER A 148 -4.32 -2.06 7.93
C SER A 148 -5.09 -0.78 7.57
N ILE A 149 -4.85 0.24 8.38
CA ILE A 149 -5.28 1.62 8.15
C ILE A 149 -4.02 2.47 8.01
N TYR A 150 -4.00 3.30 6.98
CA TYR A 150 -2.96 4.29 6.78
C TYR A 150 -3.56 5.66 6.57
N ASP A 151 -2.87 6.68 7.05
CA ASP A 151 -3.26 8.06 6.81
C ASP A 151 -2.44 8.61 5.66
N PHE A 152 -3.04 9.48 4.84
CA PHE A 152 -2.35 10.14 3.75
C PHE A 152 -2.63 11.64 3.68
N LYS A 153 -1.68 12.36 3.06
CA LYS A 153 -1.75 13.79 2.76
C LYS A 153 -1.16 14.04 1.37
N TRP A 154 -1.55 15.15 0.75
CA TRP A 154 -1.11 15.60 -0.58
C TRP A 154 -0.69 17.06 -0.53
#